data_AF-A0A7C5VEF1-F1
#
_entry.id   AF-A0A7C5VEF1-F1
#
_cell.length_a   1.000
_cell.length_b   1.000
_cell.length_c   1.000
_cell.angle_alpha   90.00
_cell.angle_beta   90.00
_cell.angle_gamma   90.00
#
_symmetry.space_group_name_H-M   'P 1'
#
loop_
_entity.id
_entity.type
_entity.pdbx_description
1 polymer ?
#
loop_
_entity_poly.entity_id
_entity_poly.type
_entity_poly.pdbx_seq_one_letter_code
_entity_poly.pdbx_strand_id
1 'polypeptide(L)'
;MLDLAGVNEKDVVYDLGCGDGRIVLAAARRGARGVGVDIDLQRIHEAQDNARRAGLGRRVSFLRASFFDVDLRRATVVTLYLLPGINIKLRPKLLFELRPGARVVSNNFDMKEWPADEQLVIYHRTLHKWIIPAWVQGVWSCYIARPNGRRRHMVLELHRRFQQVSGSAQLNGRRLYLVEGRIEADRLSFTLWHPQHLLPAIRFRCAVVGDQLRGTCHADSPGADAATWAWGGVRRS
;
A
#
# COMPACT_ATOMS: atom_id res chain seq x y z
N MET A 1 -7.61 -3.56 15.56
CA MET A 1 -6.64 -3.92 14.49
C MET A 1 -7.32 -4.52 13.27
N LEU A 2 -8.05 -5.64 13.39
CA LEU A 2 -8.68 -6.29 12.24
C LEU A 2 -9.72 -5.39 11.53
N ASP A 3 -10.48 -4.60 12.28
CA ASP A 3 -11.43 -3.63 11.71
C ASP A 3 -10.71 -2.51 10.96
N LEU A 4 -9.66 -1.93 11.57
CA LEU A 4 -8.81 -0.92 10.92
C LEU A 4 -8.22 -1.45 9.60
N ALA A 5 -7.79 -2.71 9.58
CA ALA A 5 -7.29 -3.40 8.37
C ALA A 5 -8.39 -3.72 7.34
N GLY A 6 -9.68 -3.62 7.69
CA GLY A 6 -10.80 -4.07 6.87
C GLY A 6 -10.76 -5.56 6.56
N VAL A 7 -10.37 -6.40 7.53
CA VAL A 7 -10.25 -7.86 7.31
C VAL A 7 -11.61 -8.49 6.99
N ASN A 8 -11.65 -9.24 5.88
CA ASN A 8 -12.81 -10.00 5.41
C ASN A 8 -12.43 -11.44 4.98
N GLU A 9 -13.39 -12.21 4.50
CA GLU A 9 -13.23 -13.63 4.16
C GLU A 9 -12.25 -13.91 3.01
N LYS A 10 -11.92 -12.91 2.20
CA LYS A 10 -10.95 -13.03 1.10
C LYS A 10 -9.51 -12.86 1.57
N ASP A 11 -9.32 -12.47 2.84
CA ASP A 11 -8.00 -12.19 3.38
C ASP A 11 -7.23 -13.42 3.84
N VAL A 12 -5.92 -13.31 3.72
CA VAL A 12 -4.94 -14.17 4.35
C VAL A 12 -4.15 -13.30 5.34
N VAL A 13 -4.46 -13.46 6.62
CA VAL A 13 -3.87 -12.68 7.71
C VAL A 13 -2.65 -13.40 8.25
N TYR A 14 -1.51 -12.70 8.26
CA TYR A 14 -0.29 -13.15 8.92
C TYR A 14 -0.11 -12.36 10.22
N ASP A 15 0.14 -13.05 11.31
CA ASP A 15 0.44 -12.44 12.61
C ASP A 15 1.88 -12.79 13.01
N LEU A 16 2.76 -11.79 13.01
CA LEU A 16 4.19 -11.97 13.27
C LEU A 16 4.45 -11.78 14.77
N GLY A 17 4.82 -12.86 15.46
CA GLY A 17 4.80 -12.94 16.93
C GLY A 17 3.41 -13.25 17.45
N CYS A 18 2.81 -14.35 16.99
CA CYS A 18 1.39 -14.62 17.20
C CYS A 18 1.02 -15.05 18.62
N GLY A 19 1.99 -15.44 19.45
CA GLY A 19 1.74 -15.89 20.82
C GLY A 19 0.71 -17.02 20.87
N ASP A 20 -0.39 -16.78 21.59
CA ASP A 20 -1.51 -17.73 21.76
C ASP A 20 -2.46 -17.83 20.55
N GLY A 21 -2.13 -17.15 19.45
CA GLY A 21 -2.89 -17.18 18.19
C GLY A 21 -4.15 -16.32 18.17
N ARG A 22 -4.41 -15.50 19.20
CA ARG A 22 -5.69 -14.79 19.34
C ARG A 22 -6.09 -13.94 18.13
N ILE A 23 -5.12 -13.31 17.44
CA ILE A 23 -5.40 -12.42 16.30
C ILE A 23 -5.82 -13.24 15.09
N VAL A 24 -5.05 -14.29 14.74
CA VAL A 24 -5.39 -15.16 13.60
C VAL A 24 -6.67 -15.95 13.84
N LEU A 25 -6.96 -16.34 15.08
CA LEU A 25 -8.24 -16.95 15.46
C LEU A 25 -9.40 -15.97 15.31
N ALA A 26 -9.23 -14.73 15.75
CA ALA A 26 -10.24 -13.68 15.55
C ALA A 26 -10.47 -13.39 14.05
N ALA A 27 -9.42 -13.38 13.23
CA ALA A 27 -9.55 -13.25 11.77
C ALA A 27 -10.29 -14.45 11.16
N ALA A 28 -9.98 -15.68 11.59
CA ALA A 28 -10.63 -16.88 11.09
C ALA A 28 -12.12 -16.94 11.42
N ARG A 29 -12.55 -16.38 12.57
CA ARG A 29 -13.98 -16.21 12.90
C ARG A 29 -14.71 -15.28 11.92
N ARG A 30 -13.99 -14.36 11.26
CA ARG A 30 -14.53 -13.51 10.18
C ARG A 30 -14.49 -14.18 8.81
N GLY A 31 -14.12 -15.46 8.73
CA GLY A 31 -14.01 -16.22 7.49
C GLY A 31 -12.66 -16.14 6.80
N ALA A 32 -11.74 -15.29 7.26
CA ALA A 32 -10.39 -15.18 6.69
C ALA A 32 -9.56 -16.46 6.91
N ARG A 33 -8.44 -16.58 6.20
CA ARG A 33 -7.38 -17.54 6.53
C ARG A 33 -6.35 -16.88 7.43
N GLY A 34 -5.77 -17.64 8.35
CA GLY A 34 -4.78 -17.14 9.30
C GLY A 34 -3.47 -17.92 9.28
N VAL A 35 -2.34 -17.23 9.37
CA VAL A 35 -1.01 -17.81 9.58
C VAL A 35 -0.37 -17.12 10.78
N GLY A 36 -0.26 -17.82 11.89
CA GLY A 36 0.47 -17.33 13.07
C GLY A 36 1.93 -17.76 12.98
N VAL A 37 2.85 -16.84 13.26
CA VAL A 37 4.29 -17.12 13.31
C VAL A 37 4.81 -16.79 14.70
N ASP A 38 5.46 -17.74 15.35
CA ASP A 38 6.15 -17.51 16.63
C ASP A 38 7.41 -18.37 16.69
N ILE A 39 8.44 -17.90 17.39
CA ILE A 39 9.69 -18.64 17.56
C ILE A 39 9.60 -19.64 18.72
N ASP A 40 8.74 -19.35 19.69
CA ASP A 40 8.55 -20.14 20.90
C ASP A 40 7.64 -21.34 20.63
N LEU A 41 8.18 -22.55 20.83
CA LEU A 41 7.46 -23.80 20.65
C LEU A 41 6.23 -23.92 21.57
N GLN A 42 6.32 -23.41 22.80
CA GLN A 42 5.21 -23.44 23.76
C GLN A 42 4.05 -22.55 23.28
N ARG A 43 4.35 -21.37 22.72
CA ARG A 43 3.34 -20.48 22.12
C ARG A 43 2.65 -21.15 20.94
N ILE A 44 3.41 -21.84 20.08
CA ILE A 44 2.86 -22.59 18.95
C ILE A 44 1.91 -23.71 19.42
N HIS A 45 2.29 -24.49 20.44
CA HIS A 45 1.39 -25.50 21.01
C HIS A 45 0.12 -24.88 21.60
N GLU A 46 0.25 -23.82 22.38
CA GLU A 46 -0.90 -23.10 22.95
C GLU A 46 -1.85 -22.58 21.86
N ALA A 47 -1.31 -21.98 20.80
CA ALA A 47 -2.10 -21.45 19.69
C ALA A 47 -2.83 -22.56 18.90
N GLN A 48 -2.17 -23.70 18.68
CA GLN A 48 -2.79 -24.88 18.07
C GLN A 48 -3.92 -25.44 18.94
N ASP A 49 -3.72 -25.53 20.26
CA ASP A 49 -4.73 -25.98 21.21
C ASP A 49 -5.95 -25.05 21.21
N ASN A 50 -5.72 -23.74 21.22
CA ASN A 50 -6.76 -22.72 21.12
C ASN A 50 -7.54 -22.84 19.80
N ALA A 51 -6.85 -23.09 18.68
CA ALA A 51 -7.48 -23.31 17.39
C ALA A 51 -8.38 -24.55 17.35
N ARG A 52 -7.92 -25.65 17.98
CA ARG A 52 -8.71 -26.89 18.09
C ARG A 52 -9.95 -26.67 18.96
N ARG A 53 -9.79 -26.08 20.15
CA ARG A 53 -10.91 -25.76 21.06
C ARG A 53 -11.94 -24.82 20.40
N ALA A 54 -11.49 -23.90 19.56
CA ALA A 54 -12.36 -22.98 18.84
C ALA A 54 -13.00 -23.58 17.57
N GLY A 55 -12.64 -24.81 17.16
CA GLY A 55 -13.12 -25.42 15.92
C GLY A 55 -12.60 -24.75 14.64
N LEU A 56 -11.50 -23.98 14.72
CA LEU A 56 -10.98 -23.15 13.62
C LEU A 56 -9.76 -23.73 12.91
N GLY A 57 -9.31 -24.93 13.29
CA GLY A 57 -8.06 -25.53 12.80
C GLY A 57 -7.94 -25.67 11.27
N ARG A 58 -9.06 -25.70 10.52
CA ARG A 58 -9.03 -25.75 9.04
C ARG A 58 -8.74 -24.39 8.38
N ARG A 59 -8.85 -23.28 9.12
CA ARG A 59 -8.67 -21.92 8.61
C ARG A 59 -7.36 -21.28 9.06
N VAL A 60 -6.73 -21.83 10.10
CA VAL A 60 -5.49 -21.30 10.65
C VAL A 60 -4.36 -22.31 10.57
N SER A 61 -3.14 -21.81 10.42
CA SER A 61 -1.91 -22.59 10.54
C SER A 61 -0.93 -21.82 11.41
N PHE A 62 -0.03 -22.55 12.09
CA PHE A 62 0.98 -21.97 12.97
C PHE A 62 2.35 -22.47 12.56
N LEU A 63 3.29 -21.54 12.41
CA LEU A 63 4.66 -21.80 11.98
C LEU A 63 5.61 -21.47 13.13
N ARG A 64 6.37 -22.47 13.57
CA ARG A 64 7.51 -22.24 14.45
C ARG A 64 8.68 -21.71 13.63
N ALA A 65 8.87 -20.40 13.60
CA ALA A 65 9.92 -19.76 12.83
C ALA A 65 10.24 -18.36 13.34
N SER A 66 11.42 -17.86 13.00
CA SER A 66 11.65 -16.41 13.01
C SER A 66 10.78 -15.76 11.94
N PHE A 67 10.06 -14.70 12.30
CA PHE A 67 9.22 -13.96 11.35
C PHE A 67 10.03 -13.24 10.26
N PHE A 68 11.35 -13.11 10.40
CA PHE A 68 12.22 -12.60 9.33
C PHE A 68 12.39 -13.61 8.18
N ASP A 69 12.21 -14.89 8.46
CA ASP A 69 12.50 -15.99 7.52
C ASP A 69 11.24 -16.53 6.83
N VAL A 70 10.05 -16.07 7.24
CA VAL A 70 8.78 -16.49 6.66
C VAL A 70 8.48 -15.68 5.39
N ASP A 71 8.03 -16.37 4.33
CA ASP A 71 7.57 -15.74 3.09
C ASP A 71 6.20 -15.05 3.27
N LEU A 72 6.17 -13.73 3.07
CA LEU A 72 4.97 -12.91 3.22
C LEU A 72 4.19 -12.67 1.92
N ARG A 73 4.65 -13.17 0.76
CA ARG A 73 4.05 -12.86 -0.56
C ARG A 73 2.59 -13.29 -0.74
N ARG A 74 2.10 -14.17 0.15
CA ARG A 74 0.70 -14.63 0.20
C ARG A 74 -0.19 -13.82 1.15
N ALA A 75 0.40 -13.03 2.04
CA ALA A 75 -0.33 -12.23 3.00
C ALA A 75 -1.06 -11.08 2.29
N THR A 76 -2.33 -10.89 2.62
CA THR A 76 -3.09 -9.68 2.25
C THR A 76 -3.17 -8.70 3.42
N VAL A 77 -2.99 -9.20 4.64
CA VAL A 77 -2.90 -8.44 5.88
C VAL A 77 -1.76 -8.98 6.73
N VAL A 78 -0.95 -8.09 7.31
CA VAL A 78 0.02 -8.42 8.34
C VAL A 78 -0.34 -7.67 9.63
N THR A 79 -0.41 -8.37 10.75
CA THR A 79 -0.58 -7.78 12.08
C THR A 79 0.72 -7.85 12.86
N LEU A 80 1.02 -6.77 13.58
CA LEU A 80 2.23 -6.62 14.38
C LEU A 80 1.85 -6.18 15.80
N TYR A 81 2.28 -6.94 16.79
CA TYR A 81 2.30 -6.50 18.18
C TYR A 81 3.66 -6.84 18.80
N LEU A 82 4.67 -6.10 18.36
CA LEU A 82 6.09 -6.38 18.61
C LEU A 82 6.72 -5.29 19.50
N LEU A 83 7.98 -4.95 19.23
CA LEU A 83 8.75 -3.89 19.89
C LEU A 83 9.12 -2.79 18.87
N PRO A 84 9.37 -1.54 19.30
CA PRO A 84 9.60 -0.42 18.38
C PRO A 84 10.72 -0.67 17.35
N GLY A 85 11.87 -1.17 17.81
CA GLY A 85 13.01 -1.43 16.93
C GLY A 85 12.80 -2.57 15.93
N ILE A 86 11.86 -3.48 16.22
CA ILE A 86 11.58 -4.62 15.35
C ILE A 86 10.73 -4.20 14.15
N ASN A 87 9.77 -3.30 14.32
CA ASN A 87 8.97 -2.77 13.21
C ASN A 87 9.84 -2.08 12.15
N ILE A 88 10.84 -1.32 12.59
CA ILE A 88 11.81 -0.65 11.70
C ILE A 88 12.64 -1.68 10.93
N LYS A 89 13.09 -2.76 11.59
CA LYS A 89 13.84 -3.86 10.94
C LYS A 89 12.98 -4.67 9.96
N LEU A 90 11.68 -4.80 10.22
CA LEU A 90 10.74 -5.51 9.35
C LEU A 90 10.33 -4.69 8.11
N ARG A 91 10.32 -3.36 8.21
CA ARG A 91 9.88 -2.46 7.14
C ARG A 91 10.43 -2.80 5.74
N PRO A 92 11.75 -3.06 5.53
CA PRO A 92 12.26 -3.43 4.20
C PRO A 92 11.66 -4.73 3.67
N LYS A 93 11.54 -5.75 4.52
CA LYS A 93 10.91 -7.05 4.16
C LYS A 93 9.45 -6.86 3.78
N LEU A 94 8.69 -6.09 4.56
CA LEU A 94 7.28 -5.80 4.28
C LEU A 94 7.11 -5.12 2.91
N LEU A 95 7.92 -4.09 2.62
CA LEU A 95 7.87 -3.36 1.35
C LEU A 95 8.31 -4.21 0.14
N PHE A 96 9.17 -5.21 0.36
CA PHE A 96 9.70 -6.06 -0.70
C PHE A 96 8.78 -7.25 -1.01
N GLU A 97 8.26 -7.92 0.02
CA GLU A 97 7.53 -9.19 -0.16
C GLU A 97 6.02 -9.01 -0.30
N LEU A 98 5.44 -7.99 0.33
CA LEU A 98 4.00 -7.80 0.26
C LEU A 98 3.60 -7.21 -1.10
N ARG A 99 2.45 -7.67 -1.60
CA ARG A 99 1.88 -7.14 -2.84
C ARG A 99 1.32 -5.73 -2.61
N PRO A 100 1.31 -4.86 -3.63
CA PRO A 100 0.60 -3.60 -3.56
C PRO A 100 -0.85 -3.78 -3.10
N GLY A 101 -1.30 -2.95 -2.16
CA GLY A 101 -2.62 -3.04 -1.54
C GLY A 101 -2.72 -3.97 -0.32
N ALA A 102 -1.71 -4.79 -0.03
CA ALA A 102 -1.63 -5.48 1.25
C ALA A 102 -1.58 -4.46 2.40
N ARG A 103 -2.22 -4.77 3.52
CA ARG A 103 -2.32 -3.87 4.68
C ARG A 103 -1.44 -4.37 5.81
N VAL A 104 -0.71 -3.47 6.45
CA VAL A 104 0.03 -3.76 7.68
C VAL A 104 -0.62 -2.99 8.80
N VAL A 105 -0.94 -3.64 9.92
CA VAL A 105 -1.47 -2.98 11.10
C VAL A 105 -0.63 -3.30 12.32
N SER A 106 -0.19 -2.27 13.03
CA SER A 106 0.64 -2.38 14.23
C SER A 106 -0.08 -1.83 15.45
N ASN A 107 0.12 -2.50 16.60
CA ASN A 107 -0.29 -2.02 17.91
C ASN A 107 0.86 -1.23 18.56
N ASN A 108 0.60 0.02 18.94
CA ASN A 108 1.45 1.00 19.62
C ASN A 108 2.69 1.51 18.86
N PHE A 109 3.33 0.68 18.05
CA PHE A 109 4.64 1.03 17.49
C PHE A 109 4.56 1.41 16.01
N ASP A 110 5.13 2.56 15.69
CA ASP A 110 5.23 3.12 14.34
C ASP A 110 6.31 2.43 13.46
N MET A 111 6.53 2.98 12.27
CA MET A 111 7.65 2.63 11.39
C MET A 111 8.50 3.87 11.05
N LYS A 112 8.61 4.82 11.97
CA LYS A 112 9.39 6.07 11.86
C LYS A 112 9.18 6.81 10.56
N GLU A 113 10.17 6.81 9.67
CA GLU A 113 10.16 7.58 8.43
C GLU A 113 9.05 7.17 7.46
N TRP A 114 8.41 6.01 7.67
CA TRP A 114 7.24 5.60 6.93
C TRP A 114 5.97 5.99 7.70
N PRO A 115 5.33 7.13 7.34
CA PRO A 115 4.11 7.55 8.00
C PRO A 115 2.99 6.54 7.76
N ALA A 116 2.16 6.33 8.78
CA ALA A 116 0.95 5.52 8.64
C ALA A 116 -0.05 6.21 7.70
N ASP A 117 -0.75 5.42 6.90
CA ASP A 117 -1.86 5.90 6.07
C ASP A 117 -3.09 6.22 6.92
N GLU A 118 -3.26 5.51 8.03
CA GLU A 118 -4.35 5.72 8.99
C GLU A 118 -3.86 5.44 10.42
N GLN A 119 -4.33 6.24 11.39
CA GLN A 119 -4.04 6.05 12.80
C GLN A 119 -5.33 6.11 13.61
N LEU A 120 -5.42 5.29 14.64
CA LEU A 120 -6.59 5.21 15.50
C LEU A 120 -6.17 5.03 16.96
N VAL A 121 -6.63 5.91 17.84
CA VAL A 121 -6.36 5.82 19.29
C VAL A 121 -7.52 5.14 19.98
N ILE A 122 -7.28 4.00 20.62
CA ILE A 122 -8.28 3.20 21.34
C ILE A 122 -7.66 2.71 22.65
N TYR A 123 -8.35 2.89 23.78
CA TYR A 123 -7.91 2.43 25.11
C TYR A 123 -6.45 2.80 25.43
N HIS A 124 -6.07 4.06 25.18
CA HIS A 124 -4.70 4.58 25.37
C HIS A 124 -3.62 3.89 24.51
N ARG A 125 -4.02 3.18 23.46
CA ARG A 125 -3.14 2.55 22.47
C ARG A 125 -3.31 3.21 21.13
N THR A 126 -2.22 3.39 20.41
CA THR A 126 -2.24 3.90 19.04
C THR A 126 -2.12 2.73 18.08
N LEU A 127 -3.13 2.53 17.25
CA LEU A 127 -3.07 1.61 16.12
C LEU A 127 -2.60 2.36 14.90
N HIS A 128 -1.66 1.77 14.17
CA HIS A 128 -1.13 2.32 12.94
C HIS A 128 -1.46 1.37 11.79
N LYS A 129 -1.88 1.91 10.65
CA LYS A 129 -2.12 1.15 9.42
C LYS A 129 -1.32 1.73 8.27
N TRP A 130 -0.69 0.85 7.51
CA TRP A 130 -0.03 1.15 6.26
C TRP A 130 -0.61 0.30 5.14
N ILE A 131 -0.63 0.85 3.94
CA ILE A 131 -0.99 0.16 2.71
C ILE A 131 0.27 0.06 1.86
N ILE A 132 0.61 -1.15 1.40
CA ILE A 132 1.80 -1.37 0.58
C ILE A 132 1.62 -0.66 -0.77
N PRO A 133 2.45 0.33 -1.10
CA PRO A 133 2.29 1.08 -2.34
C PRO A 133 2.93 0.35 -3.51
N ALA A 134 2.30 0.45 -4.69
CA ALA A 134 2.87 -0.01 -5.94
C ALA A 134 4.19 0.71 -6.26
N TRP A 135 5.06 0.03 -7.01
CA TRP A 135 6.32 0.59 -7.43
C TRP A 135 6.14 1.52 -8.64
N VAL A 136 6.23 2.82 -8.42
CA VAL A 136 6.05 3.84 -9.47
C VAL A 136 7.36 4.55 -9.87
N GLN A 137 8.44 4.35 -9.13
CA GLN A 137 9.71 5.05 -9.37
C GLN A 137 10.34 4.67 -10.71
N GLY A 138 10.72 5.67 -11.50
CA GLY A 138 11.34 5.49 -12.81
C GLY A 138 10.83 6.51 -13.84
N VAL A 139 11.24 6.32 -15.09
CA VAL A 139 10.82 7.16 -16.21
C VAL A 139 9.73 6.47 -17.01
N TRP A 140 8.70 7.22 -17.36
CA TRP A 140 7.50 6.73 -18.05
C TRP A 140 7.27 7.53 -19.34
N SER A 141 6.93 6.82 -20.42
CA SER A 141 6.49 7.42 -21.68
C SER A 141 4.97 7.41 -21.72
N CYS A 142 4.35 8.58 -21.67
CA CYS A 142 2.91 8.75 -21.47
C CYS A 142 2.25 9.47 -22.64
N TYR A 143 0.96 9.22 -22.84
CA TYR A 143 0.11 9.92 -23.81
C TYR A 143 -1.19 10.37 -23.15
N ILE A 144 -1.59 11.61 -23.42
CA ILE A 144 -2.87 12.19 -23.01
C ILE A 144 -3.76 12.29 -24.25
N ALA A 145 -4.95 11.69 -24.22
CA ALA A 145 -5.94 11.75 -25.29
C ALA A 145 -6.72 13.07 -25.22
N ARG A 146 -6.72 13.84 -26.30
CA ARG A 146 -7.49 15.08 -26.41
C ARG A 146 -8.84 14.82 -27.11
N PRO A 147 -9.87 15.66 -26.87
CA PRO A 147 -11.19 15.48 -27.48
C PRO A 147 -11.17 15.53 -29.01
N ASN A 148 -10.19 16.22 -29.60
CA ASN A 148 -9.98 16.30 -31.05
C ASN A 148 -9.26 15.08 -31.66
N GLY A 149 -9.19 13.95 -30.95
CA GLY A 149 -8.49 12.73 -31.39
C GLY A 149 -6.96 12.79 -31.35
N ARG A 150 -6.36 13.96 -31.09
CA ARG A 150 -4.90 14.09 -30.98
C ARG A 150 -4.41 13.49 -29.67
N ARG A 151 -3.19 12.96 -29.69
CA ARG A 151 -2.47 12.51 -28.49
C ARG A 151 -1.34 13.47 -28.19
N ARG A 152 -1.18 13.82 -26.91
CA ARG A 152 -0.04 14.61 -26.45
C ARG A 152 0.92 13.70 -25.70
N HIS A 153 2.15 13.63 -26.19
CA HIS A 153 3.22 12.87 -25.56
C HIS A 153 3.76 13.63 -24.33
N MET A 154 4.07 12.88 -23.28
CA MET A 154 4.62 13.36 -22.03
C MET A 154 5.66 12.36 -21.53
N VAL A 155 6.82 12.85 -21.09
CA VAL A 155 7.80 12.01 -20.37
C VAL A 155 7.69 12.33 -18.90
N LEU A 156 7.39 11.35 -18.07
CA LEU A 156 7.18 11.51 -16.63
C LEU A 156 8.29 10.80 -15.87
N GLU A 157 9.03 11.52 -15.05
CA GLU A 157 10.03 10.98 -14.13
C GLU A 157 9.46 11.00 -12.72
N LEU A 158 9.40 9.83 -12.09
CA LEU A 158 8.85 9.64 -10.75
C LEU A 158 9.92 9.15 -9.78
N HIS A 159 9.97 9.75 -8.61
CA HIS A 159 10.65 9.24 -7.43
C HIS A 159 9.62 8.87 -6.37
N ARG A 160 9.94 7.87 -5.54
CA ARG A 160 9.02 7.40 -4.50
C ARG A 160 9.71 7.31 -3.16
N ARG A 161 9.09 7.90 -2.14
CA ARG A 161 9.38 7.62 -0.72
C ARG A 161 8.12 7.08 -0.07
N PHE A 162 8.05 5.75 0.07
CA PHE A 162 6.86 5.04 0.57
C PHE A 162 5.60 5.38 -0.24
N GLN A 163 4.57 5.97 0.38
CA GLN A 163 3.35 6.41 -0.30
C GLN A 163 3.46 7.80 -0.95
N GLN A 164 4.55 8.53 -0.71
CA GLN A 164 4.77 9.86 -1.28
C GLN A 164 5.50 9.76 -2.61
N VAL A 165 5.00 10.49 -3.60
CA VAL A 165 5.55 10.50 -4.96
C VAL A 165 5.95 11.92 -5.31
N SER A 166 7.14 12.08 -5.86
CA SER A 166 7.65 13.35 -6.36
C SER A 166 8.20 13.15 -7.77
N GLY A 167 8.50 14.23 -8.48
CA GLY A 167 9.04 14.10 -9.83
C GLY A 167 8.75 15.29 -10.72
N SER A 168 8.93 15.07 -12.02
CA SER A 168 8.68 16.08 -13.03
C SER A 168 8.19 15.45 -14.34
N ALA A 169 7.56 16.26 -15.18
CA ALA A 169 7.11 15.85 -16.49
C ALA A 169 7.65 16.81 -17.57
N GLN A 170 8.04 16.26 -18.72
CA GLN A 170 8.34 17.02 -19.93
C GLN A 170 7.12 16.97 -20.84
N LEU A 171 6.54 18.14 -21.14
CA LEU A 171 5.35 18.31 -21.96
C LEU A 171 5.55 19.49 -22.91
N ASN A 172 5.51 19.25 -24.23
CA ASN A 172 5.73 20.28 -25.26
C ASN A 172 7.03 21.09 -25.05
N GLY A 173 8.12 20.42 -24.69
CA GLY A 173 9.41 21.08 -24.41
C GLY A 173 9.46 21.89 -23.11
N ARG A 174 8.40 21.86 -22.30
CA ARG A 174 8.36 22.51 -20.98
C ARG A 174 8.44 21.48 -19.87
N ARG A 175 9.17 21.83 -18.81
CA ARG A 175 9.23 21.06 -17.57
C ARG A 175 8.10 21.49 -16.64
N LEU A 176 7.31 20.51 -16.19
CA LEU A 176 6.29 20.63 -15.16
C LEU A 176 6.75 19.87 -13.92
N TYR A 177 6.32 20.33 -12.75
CA TYR A 177 6.69 19.72 -11.48
C TYR A 177 5.49 19.01 -10.88
N LEU A 178 5.77 17.85 -10.30
CA LEU A 178 4.76 17.03 -9.64
C LEU A 178 4.57 17.55 -8.21
N VAL A 179 3.34 17.93 -7.89
CA VAL A 179 2.92 18.32 -6.54
C VAL A 179 1.80 17.39 -6.08
N GLU A 180 1.63 17.27 -4.76
CA GLU A 180 0.59 16.42 -4.14
C GLU A 180 0.64 14.95 -4.61
N GLY A 181 1.83 14.45 -4.97
CA GLY A 181 1.99 13.09 -5.44
C GLY A 181 1.82 12.06 -4.35
N ARG A 182 0.86 11.15 -4.54
CA ARG A 182 0.59 10.05 -3.61
C ARG A 182 0.26 8.77 -4.37
N ILE A 183 0.72 7.65 -3.83
CA ILE A 183 0.35 6.30 -4.26
C ILE A 183 -0.34 5.58 -3.10
N GLU A 184 -1.58 5.16 -3.30
CA GLU A 184 -2.33 4.33 -2.35
C GLU A 184 -2.63 2.99 -3.01
N ALA A 185 -2.11 1.89 -2.46
CA ALA A 185 -2.13 0.59 -3.13
C ALA A 185 -1.60 0.68 -4.57
N ASP A 186 -2.46 0.50 -5.58
CA ASP A 186 -2.17 0.60 -7.00
C ASP A 186 -2.66 1.92 -7.64
N ARG A 187 -3.10 2.91 -6.85
CA ARG A 187 -3.69 4.17 -7.32
C ARG A 187 -2.76 5.34 -7.12
N LEU A 188 -2.20 5.83 -8.23
CA LEU A 188 -1.33 7.00 -8.26
C LEU A 188 -2.17 8.24 -8.57
N SER A 189 -2.04 9.27 -7.75
CA SER A 189 -2.58 10.60 -7.98
C SER A 189 -1.50 11.66 -7.84
N PHE A 190 -1.54 12.69 -8.67
CA PHE A 190 -0.65 13.84 -8.58
C PHE A 190 -1.21 15.02 -9.37
N THR A 191 -0.64 16.19 -9.14
CA THR A 191 -0.92 17.40 -9.92
C THR A 191 0.36 17.84 -10.62
N LEU A 192 0.28 18.15 -11.92
CA LEU A 192 1.36 18.82 -12.63
C LEU A 192 1.15 20.32 -12.58
N TRP A 193 2.18 21.02 -12.12
CA TRP A 193 2.19 22.46 -11.96
C TRP A 193 3.34 23.09 -12.76
N HIS A 194 3.08 24.27 -13.34
CA HIS A 194 4.08 25.06 -14.05
C HIS A 194 4.56 26.21 -13.17
N PRO A 195 5.88 26.42 -12.96
CA PRO A 195 6.39 27.38 -11.99
C PRO A 195 5.91 28.83 -12.17
N GLN A 196 5.82 29.25 -13.42
CA GLN A 196 5.40 30.60 -13.78
C GLN A 196 3.88 30.72 -13.95
N HIS A 197 3.10 29.72 -13.53
CA HIS A 197 1.64 29.65 -13.71
C HIS A 197 1.13 29.87 -15.14
N LEU A 198 2.01 29.71 -16.14
CA LEU A 198 1.68 29.88 -17.56
C LEU A 198 0.74 28.79 -18.12
N LEU A 199 0.48 27.74 -17.34
CA LEU A 199 -0.42 26.65 -17.69
C LEU A 199 -1.30 26.35 -16.48
N PRO A 200 -2.59 26.01 -16.68
CA PRO A 200 -3.44 25.55 -15.60
C PRO A 200 -2.86 24.27 -15.00
N ALA A 201 -3.05 24.08 -13.69
CA ALA A 201 -2.70 22.85 -13.02
C ALA A 201 -3.52 21.70 -13.62
N ILE A 202 -2.88 20.54 -13.83
CA ILE A 202 -3.56 19.35 -14.37
C ILE A 202 -3.43 18.26 -13.33
N ARG A 203 -4.56 17.78 -12.81
CA ARG A 203 -4.62 16.69 -11.85
C ARG A 203 -4.75 15.37 -12.60
N PHE A 204 -3.89 14.42 -12.25
CA PHE A 204 -3.83 13.07 -12.80
C PHE A 204 -4.23 12.06 -11.74
N ARG A 205 -4.98 11.04 -12.16
CA ARG A 205 -5.27 9.83 -11.39
C ARG A 205 -5.11 8.63 -12.30
N CYS A 206 -4.49 7.56 -11.83
CA CYS A 206 -4.34 6.33 -12.60
C CYS A 206 -4.19 5.09 -11.73
N ALA A 207 -4.51 3.94 -12.32
CA ALA A 207 -4.09 2.64 -11.82
C ALA A 207 -2.69 2.30 -12.34
N VAL A 208 -1.90 1.64 -11.50
CA VAL A 208 -0.57 1.10 -11.80
C VAL A 208 -0.69 -0.41 -11.95
N VAL A 209 -0.44 -0.93 -13.15
CA VAL A 209 -0.52 -2.37 -13.45
C VAL A 209 0.79 -2.81 -14.09
N GLY A 210 1.70 -3.33 -13.26
CA GLY A 210 3.08 -3.64 -13.66
C GLY A 210 3.78 -2.38 -14.17
N ASP A 211 4.16 -2.41 -15.44
CA ASP A 211 4.83 -1.29 -16.13
C ASP A 211 3.87 -0.42 -16.94
N GLN A 212 2.58 -0.42 -16.61
CA GLN A 212 1.57 0.41 -17.26
C GLN A 212 0.87 1.35 -16.27
N LEU A 213 0.65 2.58 -16.70
CA LEU A 213 -0.24 3.55 -16.08
C LEU A 213 -1.48 3.70 -16.95
N ARG A 214 -2.68 3.70 -16.34
CA ARG A 214 -3.94 3.94 -17.05
C ARG A 214 -4.88 4.75 -16.17
N GLY A 215 -5.41 5.85 -16.69
CA GLY A 215 -6.34 6.66 -15.92
C GLY A 215 -6.82 7.90 -16.63
N THR A 216 -7.18 8.91 -15.84
CA THR A 216 -7.75 10.16 -16.31
C THR A 216 -7.02 11.36 -15.73
N CYS A 217 -7.08 12.48 -16.45
CA CYS A 217 -6.63 13.77 -15.96
C CYS A 217 -7.64 14.87 -16.30
N HIS A 218 -7.64 15.93 -15.53
CA HIS A 218 -8.47 17.12 -15.76
C HIS A 218 -7.65 18.37 -15.42
N ALA A 219 -7.90 19.45 -16.16
CA ALA A 219 -7.31 20.75 -15.87
C ALA A 219 -8.22 21.51 -14.90
N ASP A 220 -7.63 22.13 -13.89
CA ASP A 220 -8.35 23.10 -13.05
C ASP A 220 -8.45 24.40 -13.84
N SER A 221 -9.63 24.66 -14.41
CA SER A 221 -9.93 25.90 -15.13
C SER A 221 -11.19 26.54 -14.53
N PRO A 222 -11.13 27.79 -14.03
CA PRO A 222 -12.31 28.47 -13.50
C PRO A 222 -13.33 28.72 -14.63
N GLY A 223 -14.58 28.30 -14.45
CA GLY A 223 -15.70 28.67 -15.32
C GLY A 223 -15.91 27.84 -16.60
N ALA A 224 -15.16 26.75 -16.80
CA ALA A 224 -15.40 25.78 -17.88
C ALA A 224 -15.70 24.40 -17.29
N ASP A 225 -16.60 23.64 -17.92
CA ASP A 225 -16.78 22.22 -17.60
C ASP A 225 -15.40 21.53 -17.63
N ALA A 226 -14.98 21.01 -16.48
CA ALA A 226 -13.66 20.40 -16.32
C ALA A 226 -13.53 19.18 -17.23
N ALA A 227 -13.01 19.39 -18.44
CA ALA A 227 -12.89 18.34 -19.43
C ALA A 227 -11.94 17.25 -18.89
N THR A 228 -12.48 16.05 -18.73
CA THR A 228 -11.72 14.87 -18.32
C THR A 228 -11.15 14.17 -19.55
N TRP A 229 -9.86 13.85 -19.49
CA TRP A 229 -9.12 13.21 -20.57
C TRP A 229 -8.55 11.89 -20.11
N ALA A 230 -8.63 10.87 -20.97
CA ALA A 230 -7.91 9.63 -20.73
C ALA A 230 -6.41 9.84 -20.93
N TRP A 231 -5.59 9.18 -20.11
CA TRP A 231 -4.16 9.10 -20.30
C TRP A 231 -3.63 7.74 -19.88
N GLY A 232 -2.44 7.43 -20.35
CA GLY A 232 -1.70 6.27 -19.89
C GLY A 232 -0.24 6.37 -20.26
N GLY A 233 0.55 5.42 -19.78
CA GLY A 233 1.97 5.37 -20.07
C GLY A 233 2.57 4.01 -19.81
N VAL A 234 3.77 3.82 -20.33
CA VAL A 234 4.58 2.60 -20.15
C VAL A 234 5.92 3.00 -19.55
N ARG A 235 6.41 2.23 -18.58
CA ARG A 235 7.74 2.44 -17.99
C ARG A 235 8.80 2.24 -19.07
N ARG A 236 9.79 3.13 -19.12
CA ARG A 236 10.98 2.91 -19.93
C ARG A 236 11.86 1.86 -19.25
N SER A 237 12.36 0.92 -20.04
CA SER A 237 13.40 -0.03 -19.64
C SER A 237 14.67 0.69 -19.20
#